data_AF-A0A6M3KT14-F1
#
_entry.id   AF-A0A6M3KT14-F1
#
_cell.length_a   1.000
_cell.length_b   1.000
_cell.length_c   1.000
_cell.angle_alpha   90.00
_cell.angle_beta   90.00
_cell.angle_gamma   90.00
#
_symmetry.space_group_name_H-M   'P 1'
#
loop_
_entity.id
_entity.type
_entity.pdbx_description
1 polymer ?
#
loop_
_entity_poly.entity_id
_entity_poly.type
_entity_poly.pdbx_seq_one_letter_code
_entity_poly.pdbx_strand_id
1 'polypeptide(L)'
;MNASTLCTLLAQRIPPEQFQLWGPDVHWMKKEYNTPGNQAIVADVLKNYDKLAAPIIKQQEIDEYNAPIKAKILDIDMRRIRPLAENDNQYLKGLNEQIIALRKTLK
;
A
#
# COMPACT_ATOMS: atom_id res chain seq x y z
N MET A 1 -8.19 5.70 -15.39
CA MET A 1 -7.59 6.37 -14.22
C MET A 1 -8.11 5.68 -12.96
N ASN A 2 -7.24 5.27 -12.03
CA ASN A 2 -7.64 4.61 -10.78
C ASN A 2 -7.95 5.69 -9.73
N ALA A 3 -9.17 5.71 -9.19
CA ALA A 3 -9.60 6.72 -8.23
C ALA A 3 -8.80 6.68 -6.92
N SER A 4 -8.39 5.50 -6.45
CA SER A 4 -7.53 5.38 -5.27
C SER A 4 -6.15 5.96 -5.51
N THR A 5 -5.55 5.69 -6.68
CA THR A 5 -4.23 6.24 -7.04
C THR A 5 -4.30 7.76 -7.21
N LEU A 6 -5.34 8.26 -7.87
CA LEU A 6 -5.59 9.70 -8.00
C LEU A 6 -5.76 10.35 -6.61
N CYS A 7 -6.51 9.72 -5.71
CA CYS A 7 -6.69 10.19 -4.33
C CYS A 7 -5.33 10.30 -3.62
N THR A 8 -4.50 9.26 -3.69
CA THR A 8 -3.16 9.26 -3.09
C THR A 8 -2.28 10.37 -3.67
N LEU A 9 -2.32 10.59 -4.98
CA LEU A 9 -1.52 11.63 -5.64
C LEU A 9 -1.95 13.05 -5.24
N LEU A 10 -3.26 13.28 -5.09
CA LEU A 10 -3.80 14.56 -4.63
C LEU A 10 -3.52 14.76 -3.14
N ALA A 11 -3.71 13.73 -2.31
CA ALA A 11 -3.46 13.74 -0.87
C ALA A 11 -2.01 14.09 -0.48
N GLN A 12 -1.04 13.82 -1.38
CA GLN A 12 0.35 14.21 -1.20
C GLN A 12 0.57 15.74 -1.28
N ARG A 13 -0.38 16.49 -1.84
CA ARG A 13 -0.22 17.91 -2.20
C ARG A 13 -1.33 18.78 -1.60
N ILE A 14 -2.52 18.23 -1.45
CA ILE A 14 -3.71 18.86 -0.90
C ILE A 14 -4.14 18.02 0.31
N PRO A 15 -4.42 18.64 1.46
CA PRO A 15 -4.89 17.89 2.63
C PRO A 15 -6.18 17.10 2.31
N PRO A 16 -6.24 15.79 2.62
CA PRO A 16 -7.39 14.92 2.28
C PRO A 16 -8.73 15.42 2.79
N GLU A 17 -8.77 16.17 3.89
CA GLU A 17 -9.97 16.77 4.45
C GLU A 17 -10.56 17.92 3.60
N GLN A 18 -9.80 18.41 2.61
CA GLN A 18 -10.23 19.53 1.75
C GLN A 18 -10.96 19.08 0.50
N PHE A 19 -10.84 17.81 0.10
CA PHE A 19 -11.43 17.30 -1.13
C PHE A 19 -12.00 15.89 -0.99
N GLN A 20 -12.88 15.53 -1.91
CA GLN A 20 -13.35 14.17 -2.15
C GLN A 20 -13.31 13.88 -3.64
N LEU A 21 -13.22 12.59 -3.98
CA LEU A 21 -13.29 12.14 -5.36
C LEU A 21 -14.62 11.45 -5.64
N TRP A 22 -15.33 11.91 -6.66
CA TRP A 22 -16.51 11.23 -7.20
C TRP A 22 -16.13 10.70 -8.58
N GLY A 23 -15.57 9.49 -8.62
CA GLY A 23 -14.90 8.98 -9.81
C GLY A 23 -13.60 9.77 -10.08
N PRO A 24 -13.39 10.32 -11.29
CA PRO A 24 -12.22 11.14 -11.60
C PRO A 24 -12.36 12.61 -11.15
N ASP A 25 -13.55 13.04 -10.75
CA ASP A 25 -13.85 14.44 -10.46
C ASP A 25 -13.53 14.82 -9.02
N VAL A 26 -12.86 15.97 -8.85
CA VAL A 26 -12.48 16.52 -7.54
C VAL A 26 -13.58 17.44 -7.03
N HIS A 27 -14.17 17.07 -5.91
CA HIS A 27 -15.16 17.85 -5.18
C HIS A 27 -14.51 18.49 -3.96
N TRP A 28 -14.64 19.81 -3.82
CA TRP A 28 -14.11 20.53 -2.66
C TRP A 28 -15.08 20.44 -1.48
N MET A 29 -14.57 20.08 -0.31
CA MET A 29 -15.38 19.96 0.90
C MET A 29 -15.95 21.31 1.37
N LYS A 30 -15.25 22.41 1.04
CA LYS A 30 -15.69 23.78 1.27
C LYS A 30 -15.29 24.66 0.10
N LYS A 31 -16.06 25.72 -0.15
CA LYS A 31 -15.79 26.68 -1.23
C LYS A 31 -14.41 27.36 -1.09
N GLU A 32 -13.95 27.58 0.13
CA GLU A 32 -12.63 28.19 0.43
C GLU A 32 -11.44 27.33 -0.02
N TYR A 33 -11.62 26.01 -0.14
CA TYR A 33 -10.57 25.11 -0.63
C TYR A 33 -10.48 25.08 -2.16
N ASN A 34 -11.49 25.58 -2.87
CA ASN A 34 -11.48 25.74 -4.32
C ASN A 34 -10.68 26.99 -4.72
N THR A 35 -9.40 27.01 -4.37
CA THR A 35 -8.48 28.10 -4.68
C THR A 35 -7.83 27.89 -6.05
N PRO A 36 -7.38 28.96 -6.73
CA PRO A 36 -6.61 28.82 -7.97
C PRO A 36 -5.36 27.94 -7.82
N GLY A 37 -4.71 27.97 -6.65
CA GLY A 37 -3.56 27.12 -6.34
C GLY A 37 -3.93 25.63 -6.29
N ASN A 38 -5.02 25.30 -5.60
CA ASN A 38 -5.50 23.92 -5.51
C ASN A 38 -6.00 23.41 -6.87
N GLN A 39 -6.67 24.25 -7.66
CA GLN A 39 -7.07 23.91 -9.04
C GLN A 39 -5.84 23.63 -9.93
N ALA A 40 -4.78 24.43 -9.82
CA ALA A 40 -3.55 24.21 -10.56
C ALA A 40 -2.87 22.88 -10.19
N ILE A 41 -2.88 22.52 -8.89
CA ILE A 41 -2.39 21.22 -8.42
C ILE A 41 -3.20 20.08 -9.03
N VAL A 42 -4.54 20.15 -9.00
CA VAL A 42 -5.40 19.11 -9.59
C VAL A 42 -5.10 18.97 -11.09
N ALA A 43 -5.00 20.08 -11.82
CA ALA A 43 -4.70 20.06 -13.25
C ALA A 43 -3.32 19.46 -13.55
N ASP A 44 -2.29 19.77 -12.76
CA ASP A 44 -0.94 19.21 -12.90
C ASP A 44 -0.93 17.69 -12.64
N VAL A 45 -1.63 17.24 -11.59
CA VAL A 45 -1.74 15.82 -11.25
C VAL A 45 -2.48 15.05 -12.34
N LEU A 46 -3.56 15.59 -12.88
CA LEU A 46 -4.31 14.96 -13.97
C LEU A 46 -3.48 14.89 -15.26
N LYS A 47 -2.77 15.97 -15.61
CA LYS A 47 -1.91 16.03 -16.79
C LYS A 47 -0.74 15.04 -16.73
N ASN A 48 -0.16 14.87 -15.55
CA ASN A 48 0.99 13.99 -15.34
C ASN A 48 0.61 12.64 -14.70
N TYR A 49 -0.68 12.27 -14.72
CA TYR A 49 -1.21 11.14 -13.96
C TYR A 49 -0.41 9.86 -14.22
N ASP A 50 -0.21 9.45 -15.48
CA ASP A 50 0.44 8.18 -15.79
C ASP A 50 1.88 8.10 -15.25
N LYS A 51 2.62 9.20 -15.34
CA LYS A 51 4.00 9.31 -14.83
C LYS A 51 4.03 9.25 -13.31
N LEU A 52 3.09 9.92 -12.64
CA LEU A 52 3.01 9.96 -11.18
C LEU A 52 2.43 8.67 -10.58
N ALA A 53 1.52 8.02 -11.30
CA ALA A 53 0.85 6.79 -10.89
C ALA A 53 1.74 5.55 -11.06
N ALA A 54 2.61 5.51 -12.08
CA ALA A 54 3.49 4.38 -12.36
C ALA A 54 4.25 3.82 -11.14
N PRO A 55 4.93 4.63 -10.29
CA PRO A 55 5.60 4.12 -9.10
C PRO A 55 4.61 3.58 -8.05
N ILE A 56 3.44 4.20 -7.91
CA ILE A 56 2.42 3.75 -6.95
C ILE A 56 1.83 2.41 -7.39
N ILE A 57 1.48 2.28 -8.66
CA ILE A 57 0.94 1.04 -9.23
C ILE A 57 1.96 -0.09 -9.10
N LYS A 58 3.23 0.17 -9.46
CA LYS A 58 4.30 -0.82 -9.30
C LYS A 58 4.46 -1.27 -7.85
N GLN A 59 4.38 -0.34 -6.90
CA GLN A 59 4.44 -0.67 -5.47
C GLN A 59 3.23 -1.50 -5.03
N GLN A 60 2.02 -1.13 -5.47
CA GLN A 60 0.80 -1.89 -5.20
C GLN A 60 0.89 -3.32 -5.73
N GLU A 61 1.38 -3.52 -6.96
CA GLU A 61 1.61 -4.87 -7.53
C GLU A 61 2.61 -5.69 -6.72
N ILE A 62 3.69 -5.07 -6.21
CA ILE A 62 4.66 -5.72 -5.33
C ILE A 62 3.99 -6.12 -4.01
N ASP A 63 3.20 -5.21 -3.42
CA ASP A 63 2.52 -5.47 -2.15
C ASP A 63 1.45 -6.55 -2.29
N GLU A 64 0.69 -6.57 -3.38
CA GLU A 64 -0.28 -7.62 -3.71
C GLU A 64 0.39 -8.98 -3.92
N TYR A 65 1.51 -9.01 -4.64
CA TYR A 65 2.31 -10.24 -4.79
C TYR A 65 2.86 -10.74 -3.45
N ASN A 66 3.33 -9.83 -2.60
CA ASN A 66 3.94 -10.16 -1.31
C ASN A 66 2.90 -10.48 -0.22
N ALA A 67 1.65 -10.01 -0.33
CA ALA A 67 0.59 -10.22 0.66
C ALA A 67 0.35 -11.69 1.05
N PRO A 68 0.14 -12.64 0.11
CA PRO A 68 -0.04 -14.05 0.46
C PRO A 68 1.22 -14.68 1.07
N ILE A 69 2.42 -14.21 0.70
CA ILE A 69 3.68 -14.68 1.27
C ILE A 69 3.79 -14.22 2.74
N LYS A 70 3.49 -12.95 3.01
CA LYS A 70 3.46 -12.38 4.37
C LYS A 70 2.43 -13.11 5.25
N ALA A 71 1.26 -13.45 4.72
CA ALA A 71 0.25 -14.23 5.44
C ALA A 71 0.75 -15.64 5.81
N LYS A 72 1.44 -16.33 4.91
CA LYS A 72 2.07 -17.64 5.20
C LYS A 72 3.18 -17.54 6.26
N ILE A 73 4.00 -16.49 6.21
CA ILE A 73 5.02 -16.25 7.24
C ILE A 73 4.35 -16.06 8.60
N LEU A 74 3.27 -15.28 8.67
CA LEU A 74 2.52 -15.05 9.91
C LEU A 74 1.92 -16.36 10.47
N ASP A 75 1.34 -17.20 9.62
CA ASP A 75 0.83 -18.52 10.04
C ASP A 75 1.94 -19.38 10.66
N ILE A 76 3.11 -19.43 10.03
CA ILE A 76 4.25 -20.17 10.56
C ILE A 76 4.73 -19.58 11.88
N ASP A 77 4.82 -18.25 11.99
CA ASP A 77 5.19 -17.57 13.24
C ASP A 77 4.22 -17.91 14.38
N MET A 78 2.91 -17.96 14.10
CA MET A 78 1.91 -18.41 15.08
C MET A 78 2.13 -19.87 15.50
N ARG A 79 2.49 -20.75 14.57
CA ARG A 79 2.81 -22.16 14.86
C ARG A 79 4.09 -22.35 15.68
N ARG A 80 4.98 -21.35 15.75
CA ARG A 80 6.21 -21.41 16.56
C ARG A 80 5.96 -21.20 18.05
N ILE A 81 4.81 -20.64 18.46
CA ILE A 81 4.52 -20.29 19.86
C ILE A 81 4.62 -21.50 20.80
N ARG A 82 3.97 -22.62 20.46
CA ARG A 82 3.97 -23.82 21.29
C ARG A 82 5.34 -24.51 21.35
N PRO A 83 6.02 -24.79 20.22
CA PRO A 83 7.37 -25.35 20.22
C PRO A 83 8.40 -24.49 20.98
N LEU A 84 8.25 -23.16 20.98
CA LEU A 84 9.05 -22.26 21.81
C LEU A 84 8.84 -22.52 23.31
N ALA A 85 7.59 -22.70 23.74
CA ALA A 85 7.27 -23.01 25.14
C ALA A 85 7.77 -24.41 25.55
N GLU A 86 7.77 -25.37 24.64
CA GLU A 86 8.19 -26.75 24.86
C GLU A 86 9.70 -26.98 24.66
N ASN A 87 10.47 -25.95 24.26
CA ASN A 87 11.89 -26.05 23.88
C ASN A 87 12.16 -27.10 22.78
N ASP A 88 11.21 -27.32 21.86
CA ASP A 88 11.36 -28.22 20.72
C ASP A 88 12.20 -27.57 19.61
N ASN A 89 13.51 -27.58 19.81
CA ASN A 89 14.48 -26.96 18.92
C ASN A 89 14.52 -27.59 17.52
N GLN A 90 14.17 -28.87 17.38
CA GLN A 90 14.17 -29.54 16.09
C GLN A 90 13.00 -29.07 15.23
N TYR A 91 11.80 -29.00 15.81
CA TYR A 91 10.63 -28.49 15.11
C TYR A 91 10.77 -26.99 14.80
N LEU A 92 11.28 -26.20 15.75
CA LEU A 92 11.56 -24.77 15.54
C LEU A 92 12.52 -24.51 14.37
N LYS A 93 13.56 -25.34 14.23
CA LYS A 93 14.50 -25.22 13.11
C LYS A 93 13.79 -25.41 11.77
N GLY A 94 12.93 -26.42 11.65
CA GLY A 94 12.16 -26.67 10.42
C GLY A 94 11.20 -25.52 10.07
N LEU A 95 10.56 -24.90 11.08
CA LEU A 95 9.72 -23.72 10.85
C LEU A 95 10.54 -22.49 10.43
N ASN A 96 11.71 -22.27 11.03
CA ASN A 96 12.61 -21.17 10.67
C ASN A 96 13.11 -21.31 9.22
N GLU A 97 13.45 -22.53 8.78
CA GLU A 97 13.86 -22.79 7.39
C GLU A 97 12.74 -22.46 6.39
N GLN A 98 11.48 -22.76 6.71
CA GLN A 98 10.32 -22.39 5.89
C GLN A 98 10.14 -20.86 5.81
N ILE A 99 10.29 -20.14 6.92
CA ILE A 99 10.24 -18.67 6.93
C ILE A 99 11.36 -18.09 6.05
N ILE A 100 12.59 -18.60 6.17
CA ILE A 100 13.73 -18.16 5.37
C ILE A 100 13.46 -18.39 3.88
N ALA A 101 12.93 -19.56 3.51
CA ALA A 101 12.56 -19.86 2.13
C ALA A 101 11.49 -18.89 1.59
N LEU A 102 10.43 -18.62 2.36
CA LEU A 102 9.39 -17.67 1.98
C LEU A 102 9.92 -16.24 1.83
N ARG A 103 10.78 -15.78 2.75
CA ARG A 103 11.39 -14.44 2.67
C ARG A 103 12.24 -14.25 1.41
N LYS A 104 12.87 -15.32 0.90
CA LYS A 104 13.61 -15.27 -0.38
C LYS A 104 12.72 -15.09 -1.61
N THR A 105 11.42 -15.33 -1.49
CA THR A 105 10.46 -15.19 -2.60
C THR A 105 9.77 -13.83 -2.66
N LEU A 106 9.99 -12.97 -1.67
CA LEU A 106 9.49 -11.60 -1.66
C LEU A 106 10.14 -10.77 -2.77
N LYS A 107 9.35 -9.88 -3.39
CA LYS A 107 9.78 -8.93 -4.41
C LYS A 107 10.03 -7.55 -3.83
#